data_AF-A0A3D0M6P6-F1
#
_entry.id   AF-A0A3D0M6P6-F1
#
_cell.length_a   1.000
_cell.length_b   1.000
_cell.length_c   1.000
_cell.angle_alpha   90.00
_cell.angle_beta   90.00
_cell.angle_gamma   90.00
#
_symmetry.space_group_name_H-M   'P 1'
#
loop_
_entity.id
_entity.type
_entity.pdbx_description
1 polymer ?
#
loop_
_entity_poly.entity_id
_entity_poly.type
_entity_poly.pdbx_seq_one_letter_code
_entity_poly.pdbx_strand_id
1 'polypeptide(L)'
;MQHIVKVTVLDKKLFPELQQQYCMVPDSGVCPCYNIGDQFVFYRNDERDDYWHMGAGTLVKSGKPDTGNLQSPGTRHCGSEGVPFCSEAWDAISRYIYSGLQGGHIMKGRMKNENEMITCCNDGTRPVIFKIERIDIPDSDEKDTSVKTDGPIS
;
A
#
# COMPACT_ATOMS: atom_id res chain seq x y z
N MET A 1 -10.76 -17.20 -6.25
CA MET A 1 -9.39 -16.72 -6.00
C MET A 1 -9.52 -15.39 -5.29
N GLN A 2 -8.96 -15.26 -4.10
CA GLN A 2 -8.99 -14.00 -3.35
C GLN A 2 -7.77 -13.15 -3.72
N HIS A 3 -7.95 -11.84 -3.82
CA HIS A 3 -6.87 -10.89 -4.08
C HIS A 3 -6.67 -9.98 -2.87
N ILE A 4 -5.42 -9.82 -2.45
CA ILE A 4 -5.03 -8.82 -1.45
C ILE A 4 -4.05 -7.84 -2.09
N VAL A 5 -3.99 -6.63 -1.55
CA VAL A 5 -3.02 -5.63 -2.00
C VAL A 5 -2.10 -5.27 -0.86
N LYS A 6 -0.80 -5.39 -1.10
CA LYS A 6 0.24 -4.90 -0.22
C LYS A 6 0.74 -3.55 -0.72
N VAL A 7 0.84 -2.59 0.18
CA VAL A 7 1.50 -1.30 -0.09
C VAL A 7 2.72 -1.20 0.82
N THR A 8 3.89 -0.90 0.25
CA THR A 8 5.14 -0.71 0.98
C THR A 8 5.67 0.70 0.75
N VAL A 9 6.04 1.41 1.80
CA VAL A 9 6.74 2.70 1.68
C VAL A 9 8.20 2.42 1.38
N LEU A 10 8.63 2.75 0.16
CA LEU A 10 10.00 2.54 -0.29
C LEU A 10 10.92 3.68 0.13
N ASP A 11 10.44 4.91 0.04
CA ASP A 11 11.27 6.09 0.21
C ASP A 11 10.41 7.34 0.50
N LYS A 12 11.05 8.38 1.01
CA LYS A 12 10.46 9.71 1.19
C LYS A 12 11.44 10.75 0.65
N LYS A 13 10.96 11.60 -0.25
CA LYS A 13 11.76 12.68 -0.81
C LYS A 13 11.46 13.98 -0.10
N LEU A 14 12.38 14.93 -0.26
CA LEU A 14 12.26 16.31 0.20
C LEU A 14 12.86 17.20 -0.87
N PHE A 15 12.11 18.23 -1.25
CA PHE A 15 12.56 19.32 -2.12
C PHE A 15 12.69 20.59 -1.26
N PRO A 16 13.82 20.73 -0.53
CA PRO A 16 13.98 21.79 0.47
C PRO A 16 13.91 23.20 -0.15
N GLU A 17 14.36 23.36 -1.40
CA GLU A 17 14.25 24.61 -2.15
C GLU A 17 12.79 25.03 -2.37
N LEU A 18 11.90 24.07 -2.62
CA LEU A 18 10.48 24.35 -2.79
C LEU A 18 9.81 24.66 -1.46
N GLN A 19 10.18 23.96 -0.39
CA GLN A 19 9.69 24.32 0.95
C GLN A 19 10.15 25.71 1.35
N GLN A 20 11.42 26.03 1.13
CA GLN A 20 11.99 27.33 1.48
C GLN A 20 11.34 28.50 0.74
N GLN A 21 10.96 28.28 -0.52
CA GLN A 21 10.37 29.31 -1.37
C GLN A 21 8.86 29.46 -1.20
N TYR A 22 8.12 28.36 -0.97
CA TYR A 22 6.66 28.35 -1.08
C TYR A 22 5.92 27.91 0.19
N CYS A 23 6.53 27.16 1.10
CA CYS A 23 5.85 26.72 2.33
C CYS A 23 5.84 27.83 3.38
N MET A 24 4.71 27.95 4.11
CA MET A 24 4.62 28.84 5.27
C MET A 24 5.63 28.49 6.37
N VAL A 25 5.92 27.20 6.52
CA VAL A 25 7.00 26.68 7.37
C VAL A 25 8.11 26.18 6.42
N PRO A 26 9.18 26.97 6.22
CA PRO A 26 10.23 26.70 5.24
C PRO A 26 10.99 25.38 5.44
N ASP A 27 11.00 24.87 6.66
CA ASP A 27 11.71 23.68 7.13
C ASP A 27 10.76 22.55 7.59
N SER A 28 9.59 22.45 6.94
CA SER A 28 8.56 21.44 7.23
C SER A 28 9.07 19.99 7.17
N GLY A 29 10.18 19.74 6.47
CA GLY A 29 10.86 18.46 6.42
C GLY A 29 10.11 17.41 5.60
N VAL A 30 10.54 16.14 5.72
CA VAL A 30 9.90 15.01 5.03
C VAL A 30 8.51 14.71 5.58
N CYS A 31 7.72 13.94 4.83
CA CYS A 31 6.37 13.58 5.24
C CYS A 31 6.39 12.85 6.61
N PRO A 32 5.62 13.33 7.61
CA PRO A 32 5.57 12.71 8.94
C PRO A 32 4.50 11.61 9.07
N CYS A 33 3.62 11.44 8.06
CA CYS A 33 2.50 10.49 8.12
C CYS A 33 2.93 9.03 7.90
N TYR A 34 4.10 8.80 7.30
CA TYR A 34 4.59 7.49 6.87
C TYR A 34 6.06 7.33 7.23
N ASN A 35 6.52 6.10 7.40
CA ASN A 35 7.92 5.75 7.65
C ASN A 35 8.45 4.85 6.54
N ILE A 36 9.72 5.01 6.18
CA ILE A 36 10.37 4.13 5.22
C ILE A 36 10.37 2.70 5.78
N GLY A 37 9.86 1.77 4.98
CA GLY A 37 9.69 0.36 5.35
C GLY A 37 8.31 0.03 5.96
N ASP A 38 7.40 1.00 6.09
CA ASP A 38 6.00 0.70 6.42
C ASP A 38 5.42 -0.30 5.42
N GLN A 39 4.65 -1.26 5.92
CA GLN A 39 3.90 -2.21 5.10
C GLN A 39 2.44 -2.22 5.53
N PHE A 40 1.57 -2.07 4.54
CA PHE A 40 0.13 -2.09 4.67
C PHE A 40 -0.43 -3.25 3.88
N VAL A 41 -1.45 -3.91 4.40
CA VAL A 41 -2.16 -4.96 3.66
C VAL A 41 -3.65 -4.68 3.66
N PHE A 42 -4.18 -4.58 2.45
CA PHE A 42 -5.58 -4.34 2.16
C PHE A 42 -6.25 -5.64 1.73
N TYR A 43 -7.41 -5.88 2.28
CA TYR A 43 -8.28 -6.98 1.95
C TYR A 43 -9.66 -6.44 1.65
N ARG A 44 -10.38 -7.20 0.83
CA ARG A 44 -11.78 -6.99 0.54
C ARG A 44 -12.45 -8.34 0.39
N ASN A 45 -13.14 -8.77 1.43
CA ASN A 45 -13.84 -10.04 1.53
C ASN A 45 -15.05 -9.88 2.48
N ASP A 46 -15.70 -11.00 2.83
CA ASP A 46 -16.88 -11.00 3.69
C ASP A 46 -16.61 -10.54 5.14
N GLU A 47 -15.34 -10.53 5.57
CA GLU A 47 -14.93 -10.17 6.94
C GLU A 47 -14.47 -8.71 7.05
N ARG A 48 -13.79 -8.19 6.02
CA ARG A 48 -13.18 -6.85 6.01
C ARG A 48 -13.22 -6.23 4.62
N ASP A 49 -13.49 -4.92 4.58
CA ASP A 49 -13.35 -4.09 3.38
C ASP A 49 -12.57 -2.83 3.75
N ASP A 50 -11.24 -2.91 3.67
CA ASP A 50 -10.37 -1.81 4.12
C ASP A 50 -10.39 -0.62 3.15
N TYR A 51 -10.88 -0.84 1.92
CA TYR A 51 -10.90 0.17 0.88
C TYR A 51 -11.81 1.34 1.26
N TRP A 52 -13.02 1.04 1.75
CA TRP A 52 -13.97 2.09 2.16
C TRP A 52 -13.58 2.80 3.46
N HIS A 53 -12.62 2.26 4.19
CA HIS A 53 -12.03 2.87 5.38
C HIS A 53 -10.72 3.60 5.08
N MET A 54 -10.42 3.83 3.79
CA MET A 54 -9.23 4.55 3.33
C MET A 54 -7.93 4.00 3.93
N GLY A 55 -7.87 2.69 4.13
CA GLY A 55 -6.71 2.00 4.70
C GLY A 55 -6.49 2.17 6.19
N ALA A 56 -7.45 2.70 6.96
CA ALA A 56 -7.36 2.70 8.41
C ALA A 56 -7.22 1.26 8.95
N GLY A 57 -6.27 1.04 9.87
CA GLY A 57 -6.00 -0.28 10.43
C GLY A 57 -5.26 -1.27 9.51
N THR A 58 -4.75 -0.83 8.36
CA THR A 58 -4.04 -1.74 7.42
C THR A 58 -2.55 -1.89 7.68
N LEU A 59 -1.95 -1.09 8.57
CA LEU A 59 -0.52 -1.15 8.89
C LEU A 59 -0.18 -2.47 9.60
N VAL A 60 0.59 -3.33 8.93
CA VAL A 60 1.03 -4.62 9.49
C VAL A 60 2.49 -4.59 9.97
N LYS A 61 3.28 -3.64 9.48
CA LYS A 61 4.66 -3.45 9.90
C LYS A 61 5.01 -1.97 9.84
N SER A 62 5.41 -1.40 10.97
CA SER A 62 5.97 -0.04 11.00
C SER A 62 7.42 -0.05 10.54
N GLY A 63 7.76 0.93 9.70
CA GLY A 63 9.13 1.33 9.39
C GLY A 63 9.77 2.09 10.56
N LYS A 64 10.99 2.59 10.32
CA LYS A 64 11.73 3.40 11.29
C LYS A 64 11.25 4.86 11.23
N PRO A 65 10.79 5.46 12.35
CA PRO A 65 10.46 6.88 12.38
C PRO A 65 11.68 7.76 12.13
N ASP A 66 11.49 8.87 11.43
CA ASP A 66 12.55 9.87 11.32
C ASP A 66 12.71 10.64 12.63
N THR A 67 13.91 11.14 12.85
CA THR A 67 14.23 12.03 13.96
C THR A 67 14.19 13.48 13.51
N GLY A 68 13.54 14.34 14.29
CA GLY A 68 13.62 15.80 14.10
C GLY A 68 12.63 16.40 13.08
N ASN A 69 11.64 15.63 12.60
CA ASN A 69 10.59 16.19 11.74
C ASN A 69 9.62 17.04 12.56
N LEU A 70 9.25 18.20 12.01
CA LEU A 70 8.17 19.01 12.56
C LEU A 70 6.83 18.31 12.29
N GLN A 71 6.16 17.86 13.35
CA GLN A 71 4.83 17.27 13.22
C GLN A 71 3.78 18.37 13.27
N SER A 72 3.00 18.51 12.21
CA SER A 72 1.81 19.37 12.26
C SER A 72 0.83 18.83 13.30
N PRO A 73 0.09 19.69 14.03
CA PRO A 73 -0.88 19.25 15.03
C PRO A 73 -1.84 18.20 14.47
N GLY A 74 -2.04 17.10 15.21
CA GLY A 74 -2.93 16.02 14.79
C GLY A 74 -2.36 15.08 13.72
N THR A 75 -1.08 15.24 13.33
CA THR A 75 -0.39 14.25 12.50
C THR A 75 -0.36 12.91 13.24
N ARG A 76 -0.83 11.86 12.58
CA ARG A 76 -0.80 10.49 13.07
C ARG A 76 -0.15 9.59 12.04
N HIS A 77 0.38 8.46 12.50
CA HIS A 77 0.96 7.45 11.62
C HIS A 77 -0.16 6.76 10.84
N CYS A 78 -0.26 7.07 9.55
CA CYS A 78 -1.31 6.60 8.66
C CYS A 78 -1.34 5.06 8.61
N GLY A 79 -2.54 4.51 8.44
CA GLY A 79 -2.78 3.07 8.40
C GLY A 79 -2.81 2.39 9.77
N SER A 80 -2.46 3.08 10.85
CA SER A 80 -2.71 2.59 12.21
C SER A 80 -4.22 2.47 12.48
N GLU A 81 -4.59 1.78 13.56
CA GLU A 81 -5.99 1.62 13.97
C GLU A 81 -6.71 2.97 14.09
N GLY A 82 -7.83 3.12 13.38
CA GLY A 82 -8.59 4.38 13.34
C GLY A 82 -7.89 5.55 12.64
N VAL A 83 -6.78 5.31 11.93
CA VAL A 83 -6.03 6.35 11.22
C VAL A 83 -6.01 6.04 9.72
N PRO A 84 -6.84 6.69 8.90
CA PRO A 84 -6.81 6.48 7.46
C PRO A 84 -5.52 7.01 6.84
N PHE A 85 -5.30 6.66 5.58
CA PHE A 85 -4.28 7.29 4.75
C PHE A 85 -4.56 8.78 4.61
N CYS A 86 -3.51 9.59 4.46
CA CYS A 86 -3.69 11.01 4.19
C CYS A 86 -4.33 11.21 2.81
N SER A 87 -5.04 12.32 2.61
CA SER A 87 -5.78 12.60 1.37
C SER A 87 -4.89 12.53 0.13
N GLU A 88 -3.70 13.13 0.18
CA GLU A 88 -2.76 13.18 -0.95
C GLU A 88 -2.25 11.79 -1.37
N ALA A 89 -2.04 10.89 -0.39
CA ALA A 89 -1.64 9.52 -0.69
C ALA A 89 -2.84 8.72 -1.21
N TRP A 90 -3.99 8.83 -0.54
CA TRP A 90 -5.19 8.07 -0.91
C TRP A 90 -5.69 8.41 -2.32
N ASP A 91 -5.74 9.70 -2.67
CA ASP A 91 -6.13 10.14 -4.01
C ASP A 91 -5.20 9.57 -5.09
N ALA A 92 -3.89 9.57 -4.83
CA ALA A 92 -2.90 9.04 -5.77
C ALA A 92 -3.01 7.52 -5.96
N ILE A 93 -3.21 6.75 -4.88
CA ILE A 93 -3.03 5.28 -4.91
C ILE A 93 -4.32 4.45 -4.88
N SER A 94 -5.45 5.01 -4.42
CA SER A 94 -6.69 4.27 -4.15
C SER A 94 -7.18 3.47 -5.35
N ARG A 95 -7.22 4.06 -6.55
CA ARG A 95 -7.64 3.37 -7.78
C ARG A 95 -6.82 2.11 -8.09
N TYR A 96 -5.53 2.11 -7.77
CA TYR A 96 -4.65 0.97 -8.00
C TYR A 96 -4.88 -0.12 -6.96
N ILE A 97 -5.10 0.28 -5.70
CA ILE A 97 -5.52 -0.64 -4.63
C ILE A 97 -6.85 -1.30 -5.00
N TYR A 98 -7.85 -0.52 -5.39
CA TYR A 98 -9.16 -1.02 -5.80
C TYR A 98 -9.06 -2.01 -6.96
N SER A 99 -8.30 -1.65 -8.00
CA SER A 99 -8.10 -2.49 -9.17
C SER A 99 -7.41 -3.81 -8.79
N GLY A 100 -6.39 -3.77 -7.93
CA GLY A 100 -5.71 -4.96 -7.43
C GLY A 100 -6.62 -5.86 -6.59
N LEU A 101 -7.43 -5.29 -5.70
CA LEU A 101 -8.42 -6.03 -4.89
C LEU A 101 -9.49 -6.73 -5.75
N GLN A 102 -9.74 -6.23 -6.97
CA GLN A 102 -10.68 -6.81 -7.93
C GLN A 102 -10.03 -7.79 -8.93
N GLY A 103 -8.75 -8.15 -8.75
CA GLY A 103 -8.04 -9.06 -9.64
C GLY A 103 -7.56 -8.43 -10.95
N GLY A 104 -7.62 -7.10 -11.08
CA GLY A 104 -7.08 -6.38 -12.23
C GLY A 104 -5.54 -6.36 -12.25
N HIS A 105 -4.95 -6.19 -13.43
CA HIS A 105 -3.52 -5.91 -13.56
C HIS A 105 -3.24 -4.47 -13.14
N ILE A 106 -2.19 -4.24 -12.34
CA ILE A 106 -1.88 -2.89 -11.87
C ILE A 106 -1.14 -2.10 -12.96
N MET A 107 -0.08 -2.67 -13.56
CA MET A 107 0.74 -2.01 -14.58
C MET A 107 1.35 -2.97 -15.60
N LYS A 108 0.50 -3.60 -16.42
CA LYS A 108 0.94 -4.51 -17.50
C LYS A 108 1.84 -3.81 -18.52
N GLY A 109 3.01 -4.38 -18.79
CA GLY A 109 3.96 -3.89 -19.82
C GLY A 109 4.81 -2.66 -19.43
N ARG A 110 4.62 -2.09 -18.23
CA ARG A 110 5.44 -0.99 -17.70
C ARG A 110 6.39 -1.45 -16.59
N MET A 111 5.94 -2.38 -15.74
CA MET A 111 6.72 -2.92 -14.63
C MET A 111 7.23 -4.33 -14.97
N LYS A 112 8.29 -4.79 -14.27
CA LYS A 112 8.83 -6.16 -14.44
C LYS A 112 7.77 -7.23 -14.14
N ASN A 113 6.95 -6.97 -13.12
CA ASN A 113 5.81 -7.79 -12.72
C ASN A 113 4.53 -6.98 -12.96
N GLU A 114 3.54 -7.55 -13.66
CA GLU A 114 2.30 -6.84 -14.01
C GLU A 114 1.38 -6.55 -12.82
N ASN A 115 1.59 -7.28 -11.72
CA ASN A 115 0.89 -7.13 -10.45
C ASN A 115 1.55 -6.10 -9.52
N GLU A 116 2.59 -5.40 -9.98
CA GLU A 116 3.32 -4.40 -9.21
C GLU A 116 3.23 -3.02 -9.83
N MET A 117 3.37 -1.99 -9.00
CA MET A 117 3.52 -0.60 -9.42
C MET A 117 4.38 0.17 -8.42
N ILE A 118 5.22 1.08 -8.93
CA ILE A 118 5.85 2.13 -8.15
C ILE A 118 5.13 3.45 -8.44
N THR A 119 4.74 4.17 -7.39
CA THR A 119 4.05 5.45 -7.49
C THR A 119 4.39 6.33 -6.29
N CYS A 120 3.95 7.59 -6.28
CA CYS A 120 4.11 8.48 -5.16
C CYS A 120 2.82 9.25 -4.86
N CYS A 121 2.70 9.80 -3.65
CA CYS A 121 1.63 10.74 -3.35
C CYS A 121 1.82 12.06 -4.12
N ASN A 122 0.76 12.88 -4.13
CA ASN A 122 0.71 14.14 -4.86
C ASN A 122 1.39 15.31 -4.12
N ASP A 123 2.01 15.10 -2.95
CA ASP A 123 2.75 16.15 -2.23
C ASP A 123 4.01 16.55 -3.02
N GLY A 124 3.95 17.69 -3.69
CA GLY A 124 5.03 18.17 -4.55
C GLY A 124 6.30 18.60 -3.83
N THR A 125 6.26 18.82 -2.51
CA THR A 125 7.45 19.28 -1.75
C THR A 125 8.12 18.15 -0.98
N ARG A 126 7.38 17.09 -0.64
CA ARG A 126 7.87 15.96 0.15
C ARG A 126 7.17 14.63 -0.17
N PRO A 127 7.22 14.16 -1.43
CA PRO A 127 6.45 13.00 -1.83
C PRO A 127 6.94 11.71 -1.17
N VAL A 128 6.00 10.84 -0.84
CA VAL A 128 6.25 9.48 -0.34
C VAL A 128 6.12 8.52 -1.51
N ILE A 129 7.11 7.64 -1.67
CA ILE A 129 7.18 6.65 -2.75
C ILE A 129 6.67 5.30 -2.22
N PHE A 130 5.70 4.73 -2.92
CA PHE A 130 5.06 3.47 -2.61
C PHE A 130 5.36 2.41 -3.67
N LYS A 131 5.55 1.16 -3.21
CA LYS A 131 5.36 -0.05 -4.01
C LYS A 131 3.97 -0.58 -3.71
N ILE A 132 3.17 -0.82 -4.75
CA ILE A 132 1.86 -1.48 -4.65
C ILE A 132 1.98 -2.85 -5.31
N GLU A 133 1.52 -3.89 -4.64
CA GLU A 133 1.64 -5.28 -5.08
C GLU A 133 0.30 -5.98 -4.88
N ARG A 134 -0.27 -6.56 -5.94
CA ARG A 134 -1.37 -7.52 -5.82
C ARG A 134 -0.81 -8.90 -5.54
N ILE A 135 -1.37 -9.58 -4.54
CA ILE A 135 -1.04 -10.97 -4.19
C ILE A 135 -2.30 -11.81 -4.40
N ASP A 136 -2.15 -12.89 -5.16
CA ASP A 136 -3.21 -13.83 -5.47
C ASP A 136 -3.19 -14.98 -4.46
N ILE A 137 -4.31 -15.21 -3.78
CA ILE A 137 -4.51 -16.28 -2.81
C ILE A 137 -5.42 -17.34 -3.48
N PRO A 138 -4.92 -18.56 -3.72
CA PRO A 138 -5.73 -19.65 -4.26
C PRO A 138 -6.91 -19.98 -3.34
N ASP A 139 -8.03 -20.41 -3.92
CA ASP A 139 -9.13 -20.96 -3.11
C ASP A 139 -8.69 -22.31 -2.54
N SER A 140 -9.08 -22.63 -1.30
CA SER A 140 -8.60 -23.79 -0.55
C SER A 140 -9.11 -25.16 -1.06
N ASP A 141 -9.61 -25.26 -2.29
CA ASP A 141 -10.28 -26.46 -2.82
C ASP A 141 -9.78 -26.94 -4.20
N GLU A 142 -8.46 -26.93 -4.42
CA GLU A 142 -7.86 -27.91 -5.36
C GLU A 142 -7.39 -29.15 -4.58
N LYS A 143 -8.35 -29.94 -4.09
CA LYS A 143 -8.07 -31.35 -3.81
C LYS A 143 -7.90 -32.04 -5.16
N ASP A 144 -6.65 -32.28 -5.52
CA ASP A 144 -6.22 -33.15 -6.60
C ASP A 144 -6.94 -34.51 -6.49
N THR A 145 -8.07 -34.66 -7.19
CA THR A 145 -8.75 -35.94 -7.39
C THR A 145 -8.04 -36.70 -8.51
N SER A 146 -6.81 -37.14 -8.25
CA SER A 146 -6.13 -38.14 -9.07
C SER A 146 -5.64 -39.31 -8.22
N VAL A 147 -6.51 -39.82 -7.34
CA VAL A 147 -6.37 -41.19 -6.83
C VAL A 147 -6.74 -42.15 -7.96
N LYS A 148 -5.72 -42.67 -8.66
CA LYS A 148 -5.85 -43.86 -9.50
C LYS A 148 -5.84 -45.11 -8.62
N THR A 149 -7.02 -45.68 -8.43
CA THR A 149 -7.29 -47.06 -7.97
C THR A 149 -8.37 -47.56 -8.94
N ASP A 150 -8.33 -48.71 -9.64
CA ASP A 150 -7.80 -50.06 -9.46
C ASP A 150 -7.62 -50.66 -10.88
N GLY A 151 -6.89 -51.74 -11.20
CA GLY A 151 -6.20 -52.83 -10.50
C GLY A 151 -5.76 -53.86 -11.56
N PRO A 152 -5.13 -55.00 -11.24
CA PRO A 152 -5.09 -56.16 -12.13
C PRO A 152 -6.21 -57.16 -11.75
N ILE A 153 -7.02 -57.50 -12.75
CA ILE A 153 -7.95 -58.64 -12.71
C ILE A 153 -7.11 -59.93 -12.80
N SER A 154 -7.52 -60.91 -11.99
CA SER A 154 -7.03 -62.29 -11.93
C SER A 154 -6.89 -62.99 -13.28
#